data_AF-A0A2E5ELU9-F1
#
_entry.id   AF-A0A2E5ELU9-F1
#
_cell.length_a   1.000
_cell.length_b   1.000
_cell.length_c   1.000
_cell.angle_alpha   90.00
_cell.angle_beta   90.00
_cell.angle_gamma   90.00
#
_symmetry.space_group_name_H-M   'P 1'
#
loop_
_entity.id
_entity.type
_entity.pdbx_description
1 polymer ?
#
loop_
_entity_poly.entity_id
_entity_poly.type
_entity_poly.pdbx_seq_one_letter_code
_entity_poly.pdbx_strand_id
1 'polypeptide(L)' 'MSLSASRTRLVAITKDLRRNWESARGAWRDEKCIEFDQLFMSDIESSVNTAVTVMQELEDVIQQVKKDCE' A
#
# COMPACT_ATOMS: atom_id res chain seq x y z
N MET A 1 0.78 9.52 -16.41
CA MET A 1 1.03 8.40 -15.47
C MET A 1 -0.14 7.44 -15.57
N SER A 2 0.09 6.12 -15.70
CA SER A 2 -1.02 5.15 -15.69
C SER A 2 -1.39 4.77 -14.25
N LEU A 3 -2.66 4.42 -14.03
CA LEU A 3 -3.15 3.99 -12.71
C LEU A 3 -2.43 2.72 -12.21
N SER A 4 -2.17 1.78 -13.12
CA SER A 4 -1.32 0.60 -12.89
C SER A 4 0.10 0.94 -12.43
N ALA A 5 0.76 1.93 -13.04
CA ALA A 5 2.10 2.34 -12.63
C ALA A 5 2.10 2.92 -11.21
N SER A 6 1.09 3.75 -10.89
CA SER A 6 0.91 4.29 -9.54
C SER A 6 0.63 3.19 -8.51
N ARG A 7 -0.20 2.19 -8.85
CA ARG A 7 -0.50 1.04 -7.97
C ARG A 7 0.75 0.23 -7.67
N THR A 8 1.53 -0.12 -8.70
CA THR A 8 2.79 -0.85 -8.54
C THR A 8 3.78 -0.07 -7.68
N ARG A 9 3.89 1.24 -7.89
CA ARG A 9 4.76 2.10 -7.07
C ARG A 9 4.30 2.12 -5.62
N LEU A 10 3.00 2.23 -5.36
CA LEU A 10 2.44 2.23 -4.01
C LEU A 10 2.76 0.92 -3.27
N VAL A 11 2.58 -0.23 -3.93
CA VAL A 11 2.95 -1.53 -3.35
C VAL A 11 4.45 -1.61 -3.04
N ALA A 12 5.30 -1.11 -3.94
CA ALA A 12 6.76 -1.15 -3.74
C ALA A 12 7.20 -0.31 -2.54
N ILE A 13 6.75 0.96 -2.46
CA ILE A 13 7.15 1.86 -1.36
C ILE A 13 6.62 1.38 0.00
N THR A 14 5.45 0.74 0.05
CA THR A 14 4.92 0.17 1.30
C THR A 14 5.72 -1.04 1.77
N LYS A 15 6.20 -1.89 0.84
CA LYS A 15 7.12 -2.99 1.19
C LYS A 15 8.46 -2.44 1.71
N ASP A 16 8.98 -1.40 1.08
CA ASP A 16 10.22 -0.75 1.55
C ASP A 16 10.04 -0.13 2.93
N LEU A 17 8.90 0.52 3.19
CA LEU A 17 8.54 1.04 4.51
C LEU A 17 8.52 -0.09 5.55
N ARG A 18 7.85 -1.21 5.26
CA ARG A 18 7.80 -2.36 6.17
C ARG A 18 9.19 -2.92 6.45
N ARG A 19 10.03 -3.06 5.43
CA ARG A 19 11.42 -3.51 5.59
C ARG A 19 12.23 -2.58 6.49
N ASN A 20 12.11 -1.27 6.29
CA ASN A 20 12.80 -0.28 7.12
C ASN A 20 12.32 -0.33 8.57
N TRP A 21 11.01 -0.53 8.77
CA TRP A 21 10.44 -0.73 10.09
C TRP A 21 11.00 -1.97 10.80
N GLU A 22 11.04 -3.13 10.14
CA GLU A 22 11.64 -4.34 10.72
C GLU A 22 13.09 -4.14 11.15
N SER A 23 13.88 -3.41 10.35
CA SER A 23 15.24 -3.04 10.72
C SER A 23 15.29 -2.14 11.95
N ALA A 24 14.38 -1.16 12.06
CA ALA A 24 14.30 -0.27 13.21
C ALA A 24 13.93 -1.04 14.49
N ARG A 25 12.96 -1.95 14.41
CA ARG A 25 12.57 -2.85 15.53
C ARG A 25 13.70 -3.76 15.98
N GLY A 26 14.65 -4.06 15.10
CA GLY A 26 15.86 -4.81 15.46
C GLY A 26 16.64 -4.15 16.59
N ALA A 27 16.68 -2.82 16.63
CA ALA A 27 17.38 -2.00 17.62
C ALA A 27 16.44 -1.35 18.66
N TRP A 28 15.18 -1.07 18.31
CA TRP A 28 14.17 -0.47 19.18
C TRP A 28 13.15 -1.53 19.60
N ARG A 29 13.15 -1.95 20.87
CA ARG A 29 12.39 -3.13 21.35
C ARG A 29 11.55 -2.87 22.60
N ASP A 30 11.28 -1.61 22.91
CA ASP A 30 10.43 -1.27 24.04
C ASP A 30 8.94 -1.45 23.70
N GLU A 31 8.09 -1.18 24.69
CA GLU A 31 6.64 -1.22 24.54
C GLU A 31 6.13 -0.24 23.48
N LYS A 32 6.82 0.90 23.28
CA LYS A 32 6.47 1.89 22.27
C LYS A 32 6.72 1.41 20.85
N CYS A 33 7.73 0.57 20.65
CA CYS A 33 7.93 -0.11 19.38
C CYS A 33 6.73 -1.00 19.01
N ILE A 34 6.21 -1.77 19.97
CA ILE A 34 5.05 -2.65 19.73
C ILE A 34 3.80 -1.82 19.44
N GLU A 35 3.55 -0.78 20.26
CA GLU A 35 2.44 0.15 20.07
C GLU A 35 2.50 0.82 18.69
N PHE A 36 3.69 1.21 18.24
CA PHE A 36 3.86 1.84 16.93
C PHE A 36 3.53 0.89 15.76
N ASP A 37 3.96 -0.38 15.83
CA ASP A 37 3.63 -1.38 14.81
C ASP A 37 2.11 -1.56 14.69
N GLN A 38 1.42 -1.64 15.84
CA GLN A 38 -0.01 -1.87 15.88
C GLN A 38 -0.83 -0.65 15.45
N LEU A 39 -0.47 0.55 15.92
CA LEU A 39 -1.25 1.76 15.69
C LEU A 39 -1.01 2.37 14.31
N PHE A 40 0.21 2.26 13.77
CA PHE A 40 0.57 2.98 12.54
C PHE A 40 0.90 2.02 11.40
N MET A 41 1.80 1.05 11.62
CA MET A 41 2.23 0.17 10.53
C MET A 41 1.08 -0.71 10.01
N SER A 42 0.33 -1.32 10.93
CA SER A 42 -0.84 -2.14 10.56
C SER A 42 -1.93 -1.32 9.85
N ASP A 43 -2.17 -0.08 10.28
CA ASP A 43 -3.19 0.78 9.67
C ASP A 43 -2.77 1.25 8.26
N ILE A 44 -1.50 1.64 8.11
CA ILE A 44 -0.93 2.00 6.80
C ILE A 44 -1.03 0.82 5.82
N GLU A 45 -0.64 -0.39 6.25
CA GLU A 45 -0.73 -1.59 5.41
C GLU A 45 -2.17 -1.90 4.99
N SER A 46 -3.11 -1.83 5.93
CA SER A 46 -4.54 -2.03 5.67
C SER A 46 -5.10 -1.00 4.68
N SER A 47 -4.79 0.28 4.90
CA SER A 47 -5.21 1.39 4.04
C SER A 47 -4.63 1.27 2.63
N VAL A 48 -3.36 0.88 2.51
CA VAL A 48 -2.71 0.65 1.22
C VAL A 48 -3.34 -0.54 0.48
N ASN A 49 -3.61 -1.65 1.16
CA ASN A 49 -4.27 -2.81 0.55
C ASN A 49 -5.66 -2.45 -0.01
N THR A 50 -6.41 -1.66 0.76
CA THR A 50 -7.70 -1.12 0.31
C THR A 50 -7.54 -0.24 -0.92
N ALA A 51 -6.60 0.72 -0.89
CA ALA A 51 -6.35 1.61 -2.02
C ALA A 51 -5.92 0.84 -3.28
N VAL A 52 -5.02 -0.14 -3.15
CA VAL A 52 -4.56 -0.99 -4.27
C VAL A 52 -5.72 -1.74 -4.91
N THR A 53 -6.66 -2.23 -4.10
CA THR A 53 -7.87 -2.93 -4.57
C THR A 53 -8.76 -1.99 -5.36
N VAL A 54 -9.10 -0.83 -4.80
CA VAL A 54 -9.93 0.20 -5.47
C VAL A 54 -9.26 0.70 -6.76
N MET A 55 -7.93 0.86 -6.76
CA MET A 55 -7.18 1.24 -7.96
C MET A 55 -7.27 0.19 -9.08
N GLN A 56 -7.37 -1.10 -8.74
CA GLN A 56 -7.60 -2.15 -9.73
C GLN A 56 -9.02 -2.08 -10.29
N GLU A 57 -10.03 -1.96 -9.43
CA GLU A 57 -11.43 -1.84 -9.85
C GLU A 57 -11.64 -0.63 -10.77
N LEU A 58 -11.04 0.52 -10.44
CA LEU A 58 -11.07 1.71 -11.29
C LEU A 58 -10.39 1.48 -12.64
N GLU A 59 -9.28 0.72 -12.68
CA GLU A 59 -8.62 0.37 -13.93
C GLU A 59 -9.53 -0.48 -14.82
N ASP A 60 -10.23 -1.46 -14.23
CA ASP A 60 -11.16 -2.33 -14.94
C ASP A 60 -12.35 -1.54 -15.51
N VAL A 61 -12.94 -0.63 -14.72
CA VAL A 61 -14.03 0.25 -15.18
C VAL A 61 -13.57 1.15 -16.33
N ILE A 62 -12.39 1.76 -16.22
CA ILE A 62 -11.85 2.63 -17.29
C ILE A 62 -11.61 1.83 -18.57
N GLN A 63 -11.12 0.59 -18.48
CA GLN A 63 -10.94 -0.27 -19.65
C GLN A 63 -12.26 -0.67 -20.27
N GLN A 64 -13.28 -0.96 -19.47
CA GLN A 64 -14.61 -1.29 -19.97
C GLN A 64 -15.23 -0.09 -20.72
N VAL A 65 -15.20 1.11 -20.13
CA VAL A 65 -15.74 2.32 -20.77
C VAL A 65 -15.05 2.61 -22.10
N LYS A 66 -13.74 2.38 -22.20
CA LYS A 66 -13.01 2.53 -23.47
C LYS A 66 -13.50 1.56 -24.53
N LYS A 67 -13.68 0.29 -24.18
CA LYS A 67 -14.19 -0.73 -25.10
C LYS A 67 -15.62 -0.44 -25.56
N ASP A 68 -16.46 0.12 -24.68
CA ASP A 68 -17.85 0.47 -25.00
C ASP A 68 -17.95 1.71 -25.91
N CYS A 69 -16.87 2.50 -26.02
CA CYS A 69 -16.80 3.71 -26.85
C CYS A 69 -16.02 3.52 -28.17
N GLU A 70 -15.43 2.34 -28.40
CA GLU A 70 -14.79 1.92 -29.65
C GLU A 70 -15.77 1.15 -30.54
#